data_AF-A0A2V5LGV2-F1
#
_entry.id   AF-A0A2V5LGV2-F1
#
_cell.length_a   1.000
_cell.length_b   1.000
_cell.length_c   1.000
_cell.angle_alpha   90.00
_cell.angle_beta   90.00
_cell.angle_gamma   90.00
#
_symmetry.space_group_name_H-M   'P 1'
#
loop_
_entity.id
_entity.type
_entity.pdbx_description
1 polymer ?
#
loop_
_entity_poly.entity_id
_entity_poly.type
_entity_poly.pdbx_seq_one_letter_code
_entity_poly.pdbx_strand_id
1 'polypeptide(L)' 'MDIISAEERHPDRTDGEPRRFPIWDKPLVKAGDLYGHAVEYTRSYGLIEWYELDRTYRLEWFPAAQIERVERKDWHGM' A
#
# COMPACT_ATOMS: atom_id res chain seq x y z
N MET A 1 -6.30 0.90 -17.92
CA MET A 1 -6.51 2.24 -17.36
C MET A 1 -7.00 2.02 -15.94
N ASP A 2 -6.25 2.19 -14.86
CA ASP A 2 -5.16 3.14 -14.58
C ASP A 2 -4.34 2.65 -13.35
N ILE A 3 -3.26 1.89 -13.55
CA ILE A 3 -2.29 1.63 -12.46
C ILE A 3 -1.33 2.83 -12.33
N ILE A 4 -1.08 3.50 -13.46
CA ILE A 4 -0.15 4.63 -13.60
C ILE A 4 -0.64 5.86 -12.79
N SER A 5 -1.96 6.11 -12.74
CA SER A 5 -2.52 7.30 -12.06
C SER A 5 -2.34 7.32 -10.53
N ALA A 6 -2.16 6.17 -9.87
CA ALA A 6 -1.99 6.14 -8.41
C ALA A 6 -0.53 6.35 -7.98
N GLU A 7 0.42 5.80 -8.74
CA GLU A 7 1.87 6.02 -8.53
C GLU A 7 2.23 7.49 -8.75
N GLU A 8 1.61 8.15 -9.75
CA GLU A 8 1.81 9.57 -10.04
C GLU A 8 1.16 10.53 -9.02
N ARG A 9 0.24 10.03 -8.18
CA ARG A 9 -0.41 10.78 -7.09
C ARG A 9 0.36 10.68 -5.76
N HIS A 10 1.67 10.48 -5.81
CA HIS A 10 2.49 10.59 -4.60
C HIS A 10 2.21 11.95 -3.93
N PRO A 11 1.67 11.98 -2.70
CA PRO A 11 1.15 13.21 -2.09
C PRO A 11 2.25 14.23 -1.80
N ASP A 12 3.51 13.78 -1.70
CA ASP A 12 4.64 14.66 -1.45
C ASP A 12 5.85 14.32 -2.35
N ARG A 13 6.11 15.13 -3.39
CA ARG A 13 7.26 14.92 -4.30
C ARG A 13 8.62 15.16 -3.64
N THR A 14 8.66 15.68 -2.41
CA THR A 14 9.90 15.96 -1.67
C THR A 14 10.34 14.80 -0.79
N ASP A 15 9.48 13.78 -0.62
CA ASP A 15 9.72 12.61 0.23
C ASP A 15 10.78 11.63 -0.34
N GLY A 16 11.28 11.90 -1.53
CA GLY A 16 12.30 11.12 -2.23
C GLY A 16 11.73 10.06 -3.17
N GLU A 17 12.60 9.29 -3.81
CA GLU A 17 12.20 8.20 -4.71
C GLU A 17 11.55 7.05 -3.92
N PRO A 18 10.32 6.64 -4.30
CA PRO A 18 9.66 5.48 -3.70
C PRO A 18 10.48 4.23 -3.88
N ARG A 19 10.64 3.47 -2.78
CA ARG A 19 11.24 2.15 -2.83
C ARG A 19 10.14 1.13 -3.04
N ARG A 20 10.26 0.37 -4.12
CA ARG A 20 9.32 -0.70 -4.47
C ARG A 20 9.70 -2.01 -3.79
N PHE A 21 8.71 -2.73 -3.27
CA PHE A 21 8.89 -4.08 -2.78
C PHE A 21 8.92 -5.09 -3.95
N PRO A 22 9.66 -6.20 -3.81
CA PRO A 22 9.64 -7.26 -4.82
C PRO A 22 8.22 -7.81 -4.98
N ILE A 23 7.82 -8.16 -6.20
CA ILE A 23 6.47 -8.65 -6.50
C ILE A 23 6.07 -9.85 -5.61
N TRP A 24 7.04 -10.70 -5.28
CA TRP A 24 6.86 -11.94 -4.52
C TRP A 24 7.08 -11.77 -3.01
N ASP A 25 7.50 -10.59 -2.56
CA ASP A 25 7.88 -10.33 -1.16
C ASP A 25 7.26 -9.03 -0.66
N LYS A 26 5.99 -8.79 -1.05
CA LYS A 26 5.24 -7.63 -0.58
C LYS A 26 4.78 -7.89 0.86
N PRO A 27 5.12 -7.02 1.81
CA PRO A 27 4.69 -7.20 3.18
C PRO A 27 3.18 -6.99 3.31
N LEU A 28 2.56 -7.82 4.15
CA LEU A 28 1.18 -7.64 4.57
C LEU A 28 1.10 -6.45 5.53
N VAL A 29 0.20 -5.52 5.24
CA VAL A 29 0.00 -4.32 6.04
C VAL A 29 -1.47 -4.06 6.33
N LYS A 30 -1.71 -3.34 7.42
CA LYS A 30 -3.00 -2.79 7.79
C LYS A 30 -2.90 -1.27 7.83
N ALA A 31 -3.88 -0.58 7.26
CA ALA A 31 -4.01 0.88 7.36
C ALA A 31 -5.43 1.22 7.80
N GLY A 32 -5.60 1.68 9.04
CA GLY A 32 -6.94 1.81 9.63
C GLY A 32 -7.64 0.45 9.69
N ASP A 33 -8.80 0.31 9.07
CA ASP A 33 -9.55 -0.97 9.04
C ASP A 33 -9.27 -1.82 7.78
N LEU A 34 -8.36 -1.36 6.92
CA LEU A 34 -8.05 -2.00 5.64
C LEU A 34 -6.82 -2.89 5.76
N TYR A 35 -6.88 -4.07 5.15
CA TYR A 35 -5.76 -4.99 5.01
C TYR A 35 -5.34 -5.03 3.53
N GLY A 36 -4.06 -4.73 3.25
CA GLY A 36 -3.49 -4.70 1.91
C GLY A 36 -2.01 -5.12 1.85
N HIS A 37 -1.43 -5.16 0.67
CA HIS A 37 0.01 -5.37 0.52
C HIS A 37 0.70 -4.03 0.28
N ALA A 38 1.83 -3.78 0.93
CA ALA A 38 2.60 -2.59 0.62
C ALA A 38 3.39 -2.84 -0.68
N VAL A 39 3.16 -2.00 -1.68
CA VAL A 39 3.79 -2.09 -3.00
C VAL A 39 5.01 -1.19 -3.06
N GLU A 40 4.88 0.03 -2.55
CA GLU A 40 5.93 1.04 -2.51
C GLU A 40 5.94 1.75 -1.16
N TYR A 41 7.08 2.28 -0.77
CA TYR A 41 7.19 3.10 0.43
C TYR A 41 8.18 4.24 0.23
N THR A 42 7.86 5.36 0.85
CA THR A 42 8.74 6.51 1.07
C THR A 42 8.94 6.69 2.58
N ARG A 43 9.56 7.79 3.00
CA ARG A 43 9.81 8.05 4.42
C ARG A 43 8.50 8.35 5.17
N SER A 44 7.56 9.00 4.51
CA SER A 44 6.33 9.52 5.10
C SER A 44 5.08 8.82 4.60
N TYR A 45 5.15 8.06 3.50
CA TYR A 45 4.00 7.38 2.91
C TYR A 45 4.31 5.95 2.49
N GLY A 46 3.27 5.13 2.37
CA GLY A 46 3.33 3.81 1.74
C GLY A 46 2.15 3.61 0.79
N LEU A 47 2.43 3.05 -0.38
CA LEU A 47 1.44 2.68 -1.37
C LEU A 47 0.93 1.28 -1.06
N ILE A 48 -0.36 1.16 -0.79
CA ILE A 48 -1.01 -0.09 -0.43
C ILE A 48 -1.92 -0.51 -1.57
N GLU A 49 -1.81 -1.78 -2.00
CA GLU A 49 -2.79 -2.43 -2.86
C GLU A 49 -3.73 -3.32 -2.04
N TRP A 50 -5.01 -3.32 -2.39
CA TRP A 50 -6.00 -4.22 -1.79
C TRP A 50 -7.15 -4.46 -2.77
N TYR A 51 -8.00 -5.44 -2.44
CA TYR A 51 -9.23 -5.71 -3.16
C TYR A 51 -10.43 -5.35 -2.31
N GLU A 52 -11.41 -4.67 -2.90
CA GLU A 52 -12.73 -4.54 -2.28
C GLU A 52 -13.55 -5.83 -2.44
N LEU A 53 -14.68 -5.94 -1.72
CA LEU A 53 -15.53 -7.14 -1.72
C LEU A 53 -16.07 -7.51 -3.11
N ASP A 54 -16.22 -6.52 -3.99
CA ASP A 54 -16.64 -6.68 -5.39
C ASP A 54 -15.48 -7.09 -6.32
N ARG A 55 -14.30 -7.39 -5.77
CA ARG A 55 -13.04 -7.68 -6.47
C ARG A 55 -12.47 -6.48 -7.24
N THR A 56 -12.92 -5.26 -6.95
CA THR A 56 -12.29 -4.06 -7.49
C THR A 56 -10.89 -3.92 -6.89
N TYR A 57 -9.90 -3.86 -7.78
CA TYR A 57 -8.52 -3.58 -7.40
C TYR A 57 -8.38 -2.10 -7.00
N ARG A 58 -7.77 -1.87 -5.84
CA ARG A 58 -7.50 -0.54 -5.31
C ARG A 58 -6.02 -0.38 -5.00
N LEU A 59 -5.55 0.85 -5.15
CA LEU A 59 -4.17 1.25 -4.96
C LEU A 59 -4.15 2.70 -4.46
N GLU A 60 -3.65 2.93 -3.25
CA GLU A 60 -3.67 4.26 -2.63
C GLU A 60 -2.49 4.48 -1.67
N TRP A 61 -2.07 5.73 -1.55
CA TRP A 61 -1.03 6.17 -0.63
C TRP A 61 -1.61 6.46 0.76
N PHE A 62 -1.02 5.83 1.76
CA PHE A 62 -1.33 6.08 3.17
C PHE A 62 -0.12 6.70 3.89
N PRO A 63 -0.32 7.60 4.85
CA PRO A 63 0.75 8.07 5.72
C PRO A 63 1.42 6.89 6.43
N ALA A 64 2.75 6.79 6.38
CA ALA A 64 3.51 5.67 6.95
C ALA A 64 3.22 5.46 8.44
N ALA A 65 2.89 6.52 9.18
CA ALA A 65 2.49 6.45 10.58
C ALA A 65 1.16 5.71 10.82
N GLN A 66 0.33 5.53 9.78
CA GLN A 66 -0.93 4.80 9.82
C GLN A 66 -0.80 3.36 9.29
N ILE A 67 0.37 2.98 8.78
CA ILE A 67 0.61 1.66 8.19
C ILE A 67 1.28 0.76 9.22
N GLU A 68 0.58 -0.30 9.58
CA GLU A 68 1.07 -1.32 10.50
C GLU A 68 1.42 -2.59 9.72
N ARG A 69 2.59 -3.17 9.96
CA ARG A 69 2.92 -4.49 9.42
C ARG A 69 2.17 -5.55 10.20
N VAL A 70 1.58 -6.50 9.48
CA VAL A 70 0.84 -7.60 10.09
C VAL A 70 1.41 -8.94 9.63
N GLU A 71 1.44 -9.90 10.54
CA GLU A 71 1.82 -11.27 10.20
C GLU A 71 0.66 -12.00 9.52
N ARG A 72 0.96 -13.03 8.73
CA ARG A 72 -0.06 -13.84 8.02
C ARG A 72 -1.16 -14.39 8.95
N LYS A 73 -0.82 -14.63 10.23
CA LYS A 73 -1.75 -15.15 11.25
C LYS A 73 -2.77 -14.12 11.75
N ASP A 74 -2.43 -12.84 11.68
CA ASP A 74 -3.24 -11.70 12.14
C ASP A 74 -3.91 -10.97 10.95
N TRP A 75 -3.73 -11.52 9.75
CA TRP A 75 -4.28 -10.99 8.51
C TRP A 75 -5.75 -11.42 8.36
N HIS A 76 -6.63 -10.44 8.23
CA HIS A 76 -8.07 -10.65 8.03
C HIS A 76 -8.59 -10.09 6.69
N GLY A 77 -7.71 -9.66 5.80
CA GLY A 77 -8.09 -9.27 4.43
C GLY A 77 -8.49 -10.49 3.59
N MET A 78 -9.47 -10.30 2.69
CA MET A 78 -9.87 -11.32 1.70
C MET A 78 -8.90 -11.43 0.54
#